data_AF-A0A7J5VBN5-F1
#
_entry.id   AF-A0A7J5VBN5-F1
#
_cell.length_a   1.000
_cell.length_b   1.000
_cell.length_c   1.000
_cell.angle_alpha   90.00
_cell.angle_beta   90.00
_cell.angle_gamma   90.00
#
_symmetry.space_group_name_H-M   'P 1'
#
loop_
_entity.id
_entity.type
_entity.pdbx_description
1 polymer ?
#
loop_
_entity_poly.entity_id
_entity_poly.type
_entity_poly.pdbx_seq_one_letter_code
_entity_poly.pdbx_strand_id
1 'polypeptide(L)'
;MKKIILSAFILISFFAFPLFSHASYIIHLKGGGQFITSKYWEEDGQITFFVRGGTMGIEKDTVKVIEKSKIHADDYQTNQSKQIIPKVTPALEKTIKEETVPHANVTTVPEANAKEEKVDLKAYREKMDKLKADINKTLTRMRKATASKDQIAMDGAIEENRRISAEMWKLTDELKAKNKGKLPDDWWEGVGREESATP
;
A
#
# COMPACT_ATOMS: atom_id res chain seq x y z
N MET A 1 11.24 -37.99 44.14
CA MET A 1 10.83 -38.43 42.79
C MET A 1 9.52 -37.82 42.27
N LYS A 2 8.48 -37.60 43.10
CA LYS A 2 7.20 -36.99 42.67
C LYS A 2 7.29 -35.57 42.07
N LYS A 3 8.25 -34.74 42.51
CA LYS A 3 8.46 -33.36 41.99
C LYS A 3 9.05 -33.33 40.56
N ILE A 4 9.81 -34.36 40.19
CA ILE A 4 10.42 -34.47 38.84
C ILE A 4 9.34 -34.90 37.82
N ILE A 5 8.39 -35.73 38.24
CA ILE A 5 7.27 -36.17 37.39
C ILE A 5 6.33 -34.99 37.07
N LEU A 6 6.04 -34.12 38.04
CA LEU A 6 5.22 -32.93 37.82
C LEU A 6 5.92 -31.92 36.89
N SER A 7 7.24 -31.76 37.04
CA SER A 7 8.06 -30.90 36.16
C SER A 7 8.10 -31.43 34.73
N ALA A 8 8.18 -32.75 34.53
CA ALA A 8 8.17 -33.36 33.21
C ALA A 8 6.82 -33.19 32.50
N PHE A 9 5.71 -33.29 33.22
CA PHE A 9 4.38 -33.06 32.66
C PHE A 9 4.14 -31.62 32.22
N ILE A 10 4.65 -30.63 32.97
CA ILE A 10 4.55 -29.21 32.61
C ILE A 10 5.41 -28.90 31.36
N LEU A 11 6.58 -29.52 31.24
CA LEU A 11 7.46 -29.34 30.08
C LEU A 11 6.88 -29.95 28.79
N ILE A 12 6.23 -31.12 28.91
CA ILE A 12 5.55 -31.79 27.78
C ILE A 12 4.31 -31.00 27.35
N SER A 13 3.58 -30.38 28.28
CA SER A 13 2.42 -29.54 27.96
C SER A 13 2.77 -28.29 27.14
N PHE A 14 4.00 -27.78 27.24
CA PHE A 14 4.46 -26.65 26.44
C PHE A 14 4.79 -27.04 24.99
N PHE A 15 5.09 -28.31 24.73
CA PHE A 15 5.37 -28.84 23.38
C PHE A 15 4.12 -29.26 22.61
N ALA A 16 2.96 -29.31 23.26
CA ALA A 16 1.69 -29.72 22.67
C ALA A 16 0.80 -28.53 22.27
N PHE A 17 1.32 -27.30 22.21
CA PHE A 17 0.59 -26.22 21.56
C PHE A 17 0.57 -26.51 20.06
N PRO A 18 -0.61 -26.76 19.45
CA PRO A 18 -0.70 -26.87 18.02
C PRO A 18 -0.22 -25.55 17.45
N LEU A 19 0.86 -25.61 16.68
CA LEU A 19 1.26 -24.54 15.77
C LEU A 19 -0.01 -24.16 15.01
N PHE A 20 -0.59 -23.01 15.34
CA PHE A 20 -1.78 -22.50 14.69
C PHE A 20 -1.44 -22.44 13.21
N SER A 21 -1.96 -23.40 12.45
CA SER A 21 -1.81 -23.44 11.00
C SER A 21 -2.41 -22.13 10.50
N HIS A 22 -1.54 -21.26 9.99
CA HIS A 22 -1.91 -19.97 9.43
C HIS A 22 -2.77 -20.23 8.19
N ALA A 23 -4.08 -20.35 8.37
CA ALA A 23 -5.02 -20.43 7.27
C ALA A 23 -5.04 -19.09 6.55
N SER A 24 -4.77 -19.09 5.26
CA SER A 24 -4.93 -17.90 4.43
C SER A 24 -6.39 -17.71 4.07
N TYR A 25 -6.75 -16.48 3.75
CA TYR A 25 -8.07 -16.07 3.31
C TYR A 25 -7.95 -15.45 1.93
N ILE A 26 -8.90 -15.79 1.04
CA ILE A 26 -9.07 -15.12 -0.25
C ILE A 26 -10.30 -14.24 -0.14
N ILE A 27 -10.10 -12.94 -0.26
CA ILE A 27 -11.15 -11.93 -0.28
C ILE A 27 -11.46 -11.65 -1.74
N HIS A 28 -12.63 -12.06 -2.21
CA HIS A 28 -13.11 -11.76 -3.55
C HIS A 28 -13.91 -10.47 -3.55
N LEU A 29 -13.60 -9.57 -4.48
CA LEU A 29 -14.33 -8.33 -4.69
C LEU A 29 -15.46 -8.52 -5.71
N LYS A 30 -16.51 -7.70 -5.61
CA LYS A 30 -17.59 -7.66 -6.62
C LYS A 30 -17.07 -7.28 -8.01
N GLY A 31 -16.01 -6.47 -8.08
CA GLY A 31 -15.33 -6.09 -9.32
C GLY A 31 -14.43 -7.17 -9.93
N GLY A 32 -14.39 -8.38 -9.37
CA GLY A 32 -13.58 -9.50 -9.87
C GLY A 32 -12.13 -9.55 -9.38
N GLY A 33 -11.68 -8.52 -8.66
CA GLY A 33 -10.39 -8.54 -7.97
C GLY A 33 -10.38 -9.52 -6.78
N GLN A 34 -9.19 -9.94 -6.37
CA GLN A 34 -9.02 -10.81 -5.20
C GLN A 34 -7.77 -10.46 -4.41
N PHE A 35 -7.85 -10.60 -3.08
CA PHE A 35 -6.73 -10.43 -2.17
C PHE A 35 -6.50 -11.70 -1.37
N ILE A 36 -5.24 -12.09 -1.19
CA ILE A 36 -4.88 -13.20 -0.30
C ILE A 36 -4.19 -12.63 0.93
N THR A 37 -4.69 -12.99 2.11
CA THR A 37 -4.20 -12.49 3.38
C THR A 37 -4.16 -13.59 4.43
N SER A 38 -3.26 -13.51 5.39
CA SER A 38 -3.18 -14.45 6.52
C SER A 38 -4.27 -14.19 7.57
N LYS A 39 -4.76 -12.95 7.66
CA LYS A 39 -5.78 -12.55 8.64
C LYS A 39 -6.56 -11.36 8.12
N TYR A 40 -7.86 -11.38 8.40
CA TYR A 40 -8.74 -10.24 8.25
C TYR A 40 -9.56 -10.04 9.53
N TRP A 41 -10.10 -8.85 9.71
CA TRP A 41 -11.06 -8.49 10.74
C TRP A 41 -12.01 -7.42 10.20
N GLU A 42 -13.16 -7.26 10.87
CA GLU A 42 -14.11 -6.21 10.55
C GLU A 42 -13.95 -5.07 11.56
N GLU A 43 -13.81 -3.85 11.06
CA GLU A 43 -13.62 -2.63 11.86
C GLU A 43 -14.35 -1.49 11.16
N ASP A 44 -15.25 -0.80 11.87
CA ASP A 44 -16.00 0.35 11.35
C ASP A 44 -16.71 0.12 9.99
N GLY A 45 -17.27 -1.08 9.79
CA GLY A 45 -17.95 -1.46 8.54
C GLY A 45 -17.02 -1.76 7.36
N GLN A 46 -15.71 -1.80 7.62
CA GLN A 46 -14.68 -2.18 6.65
C GLN A 46 -14.12 -3.56 6.98
N ILE A 47 -13.70 -4.27 5.94
CA ILE A 47 -12.88 -5.47 6.07
C ILE A 47 -11.41 -5.03 6.02
N THR A 48 -10.73 -5.13 7.15
CA THR A 48 -9.31 -4.83 7.27
C THR A 48 -8.51 -6.11 7.23
N PHE A 49 -7.40 -6.13 6.50
CA PHE A 49 -6.55 -7.30 6.36
C PHE A 49 -5.07 -6.95 6.23
N PHE A 50 -4.20 -7.92 6.49
CA PHE A 50 -2.76 -7.72 6.36
C PHE A 50 -2.31 -7.71 4.91
N VAL A 51 -1.46 -6.74 4.58
CA VAL A 51 -0.75 -6.59 3.30
C VAL A 51 0.73 -6.32 3.57
N ARG A 52 1.60 -6.47 2.56
CA ARG A 52 3.02 -6.13 2.70
C ARG A 52 3.15 -4.63 2.97
N GLY A 53 3.59 -4.28 4.19
CA GLY A 53 3.74 -2.90 4.62
C GLY A 53 2.69 -2.40 5.60
N GLY A 54 1.76 -3.26 6.06
CA GLY A 54 0.82 -2.91 7.12
C GLY A 54 -0.55 -3.57 6.95
N THR A 55 -1.59 -2.76 7.11
CA THR A 55 -3.00 -3.19 7.01
C THR A 55 -3.70 -2.37 5.94
N MET A 56 -4.65 -3.00 5.25
CA MET A 56 -5.50 -2.36 4.25
C MET A 56 -6.96 -2.60 4.61
N GLY A 57 -7.76 -1.54 4.62
CA GLY A 57 -9.20 -1.59 4.80
C GLY A 57 -9.92 -1.45 3.45
N ILE A 58 -10.97 -2.24 3.26
CA ILE A 58 -11.90 -2.11 2.13
C ILE A 58 -13.34 -2.11 2.64
N GLU A 59 -14.23 -1.38 1.98
CA GLU A 59 -15.64 -1.35 2.36
C GLU A 59 -16.27 -2.73 2.18
N LYS A 60 -17.05 -3.18 3.17
CA LYS A 60 -17.66 -4.53 3.18
C LYS A 60 -18.62 -4.77 2.02
N ASP A 61 -19.25 -3.72 1.52
CA ASP A 61 -20.14 -3.77 0.36
C ASP A 61 -19.40 -4.02 -0.97
N THR A 62 -18.09 -3.75 -1.05
CA THR A 62 -17.26 -4.10 -2.22
C THR A 62 -16.85 -5.56 -2.22
N VAL A 63 -16.95 -6.24 -1.07
CA VAL A 63 -16.61 -7.66 -0.91
C VAL A 63 -17.77 -8.53 -1.41
N LYS A 64 -17.42 -9.51 -2.24
CA LYS A 64 -18.35 -10.54 -2.73
C LYS A 64 -18.39 -11.73 -1.78
N VAL A 65 -17.23 -12.29 -1.45
CA VAL A 65 -17.10 -13.47 -0.59
C VAL A 65 -15.69 -13.56 -0.01
N ILE A 66 -15.56 -14.13 1.19
CA ILE A 66 -14.26 -14.43 1.81
C ILE A 66 -14.17 -15.94 2.02
N GLU A 67 -13.16 -16.57 1.43
CA GLU A 67 -12.96 -18.01 1.48
C GLU A 67 -11.68 -18.37 2.23
N LYS A 68 -11.70 -19.48 3.00
CA LYS A 68 -10.48 -20.04 3.59
C LYS A 68 -9.71 -20.80 2.52
N SER A 69 -8.46 -20.43 2.32
CA SER A 69 -7.56 -21.08 1.38
C SER A 69 -6.47 -21.85 2.10
N LYS A 70 -6.12 -23.00 1.51
CA LYS A 70 -4.95 -23.80 1.90
C LYS A 70 -3.66 -23.27 1.26
N ILE A 71 -3.76 -22.32 0.34
CA ILE A 71 -2.61 -21.65 -0.29
C ILE A 71 -2.05 -20.68 0.74
N HIS A 72 -0.79 -20.82 1.13
CA HIS A 72 -0.16 -19.86 2.02
C HIS A 72 -0.08 -18.49 1.34
N ALA A 73 -0.32 -17.41 2.09
CA ALA A 73 -0.23 -16.04 1.57
C ALA A 73 1.15 -15.78 0.92
N ASP A 74 2.18 -16.45 1.43
CA ASP A 74 3.56 -16.41 0.93
C ASP A 74 3.71 -17.09 -0.45
N ASP A 75 2.94 -18.16 -0.72
CA ASP A 75 2.97 -18.90 -2.00
C ASP A 75 2.25 -18.15 -3.12
N TYR A 76 1.18 -17.43 -2.77
CA TYR A 76 0.52 -16.55 -3.72
C TYR A 76 1.35 -15.31 -4.01
N GLN A 77 2.15 -14.81 -3.06
CA GLN A 77 3.10 -13.73 -3.33
C GLN A 77 4.29 -14.18 -4.20
N THR A 78 4.70 -15.44 -4.13
CA THR A 78 5.70 -16.01 -5.05
C THR A 78 5.14 -16.19 -6.47
N ASN A 79 3.87 -16.55 -6.63
CA ASN A 79 3.21 -16.63 -7.94
C ASN A 79 2.66 -15.30 -8.45
N GLN A 80 2.43 -14.34 -7.56
CA GLN A 80 2.36 -12.91 -7.86
C GLN A 80 3.76 -12.28 -8.06
N SER A 81 4.82 -13.07 -8.05
CA SER A 81 6.13 -12.68 -8.59
C SER A 81 6.43 -13.42 -9.90
N LYS A 82 5.55 -14.31 -10.37
CA LYS A 82 5.72 -15.10 -11.60
C LYS A 82 4.62 -14.84 -12.64
N GLN A 83 3.46 -14.38 -12.19
CA GLN A 83 2.75 -13.28 -12.82
C GLN A 83 3.16 -12.02 -12.05
N ILE A 84 3.37 -10.87 -12.71
CA ILE A 84 3.70 -9.54 -12.14
C ILE A 84 5.22 -9.19 -12.13
N ILE A 85 5.46 -7.94 -12.58
CA ILE A 85 6.63 -7.03 -12.47
C ILE A 85 7.88 -7.30 -13.34
N PRO A 86 8.10 -6.52 -14.43
CA PRO A 86 9.44 -6.18 -14.87
C PRO A 86 10.08 -5.22 -13.84
N LYS A 87 10.84 -5.84 -12.93
CA LYS A 87 12.13 -5.38 -12.37
C LYS A 87 12.60 -3.96 -12.75
N VAL A 88 12.61 -3.05 -11.78
CA VAL A 88 13.77 -2.17 -11.54
C VAL A 88 14.07 -2.13 -10.04
N THR A 89 14.94 -3.05 -9.65
CA THR A 89 16.06 -2.94 -8.70
C THR A 89 16.18 -1.64 -7.86
N PRO A 90 16.26 -1.74 -6.53
CA PRO A 90 17.20 -0.97 -5.74
C PRO A 90 18.44 -1.83 -5.49
N ALA A 91 19.52 -1.53 -6.21
CA ALA A 91 20.85 -1.89 -5.80
C ALA A 91 21.29 -0.77 -4.85
N LEU A 92 21.36 -1.06 -3.55
CA LEU A 92 22.62 -1.02 -2.82
C LEU A 92 22.34 -1.44 -1.37
N GLU A 93 22.60 -2.70 -1.14
CA GLU A 93 23.04 -3.25 0.13
C GLU A 93 24.20 -2.42 0.71
N LYS A 94 24.04 -1.84 1.89
CA LYS A 94 24.99 -2.03 2.99
C LYS A 94 24.51 -1.37 4.29
N THR A 95 24.31 -2.22 5.29
CA THR A 95 24.72 -2.03 6.71
C THR A 95 23.96 -0.91 7.44
N ILE A 96 23.22 -1.20 8.50
CA ILE A 96 23.78 -1.34 9.85
C ILE A 96 22.78 -2.09 10.74
N LYS A 97 23.34 -2.96 11.58
CA LYS A 97 22.71 -3.75 12.64
C LYS A 97 22.08 -2.86 13.72
N GLU A 98 20.88 -3.27 14.14
CA GLU A 98 20.42 -3.38 15.52
C GLU A 98 21.39 -2.91 16.64
N GLU A 99 21.01 -1.88 17.41
CA GLU A 99 20.83 -1.94 18.88
C GLU A 99 20.51 -0.56 19.50
N THR A 100 19.45 -0.57 20.31
CA THR A 100 19.36 0.02 21.65
C THR A 100 19.34 1.55 21.82
N VAL A 101 18.14 2.04 22.12
CA VAL A 101 17.88 3.31 22.82
C VAL A 101 18.54 3.25 24.22
N PRO A 102 19.18 4.33 24.71
CA PRO A 102 18.51 5.09 25.76
C PRO A 102 18.61 6.62 25.61
N HIS A 103 17.64 7.24 26.28
CA HIS A 103 17.29 8.64 26.35
C HIS A 103 18.35 9.54 27.02
N ALA A 104 18.23 10.85 26.76
CA ALA A 104 18.81 12.02 27.45
C ALA A 104 20.29 12.36 27.17
N ASN A 105 20.54 13.45 26.43
CA ASN A 105 20.71 14.76 27.07
C ASN A 105 20.68 15.92 26.05
N VAL A 106 20.25 17.06 26.57
CA VAL A 106 20.08 18.38 25.98
C VAL A 106 21.36 18.90 25.32
N THR A 107 21.27 19.65 24.23
CA THR A 107 21.77 21.05 24.09
C THR A 107 21.94 21.46 22.62
N THR A 108 21.39 22.65 22.34
CA THR A 108 21.72 23.60 21.25
C THR A 108 21.36 23.25 19.80
N VAL A 109 20.23 23.83 19.40
CA VAL A 109 20.10 24.65 18.17
C VAL A 109 21.43 25.35 17.82
N PRO A 110 21.81 25.34 16.54
CA PRO A 110 22.07 26.61 15.88
C PRO A 110 21.15 26.76 14.67
N GLU A 111 20.25 27.72 14.83
CA GLU A 111 19.53 28.43 13.80
C GLU A 111 20.57 29.13 12.92
N ALA A 112 20.66 28.74 11.66
CA ALA A 112 21.15 29.63 10.62
C ALA A 112 20.73 29.14 9.23
N ASN A 113 19.97 30.00 8.56
CA ASN A 113 19.75 30.05 7.11
C ASN A 113 18.64 29.18 6.50
N ALA A 114 17.44 29.22 7.08
CA ALA A 114 16.22 29.07 6.29
C ALA A 114 16.02 30.35 5.46
N LYS A 115 16.62 30.41 4.27
CA LYS A 115 16.12 31.32 3.23
C LYS A 115 14.68 30.91 2.97
N GLU A 116 13.75 31.83 3.22
CA GLU A 116 12.36 31.75 2.82
C GLU A 116 12.28 31.71 1.29
N GLU A 117 12.55 30.55 0.70
CA GLU A 117 12.15 30.28 -0.65
C GLU A 117 10.63 30.13 -0.61
N LYS A 118 9.91 31.24 -0.89
CA LYS A 118 8.47 31.22 -1.13
C LYS A 118 8.21 30.12 -2.14
N VAL A 119 7.75 28.97 -1.64
CA VAL A 119 7.40 27.83 -2.47
C VAL A 119 6.38 28.33 -3.48
N ASP A 120 6.69 28.19 -4.77
CA ASP A 120 5.76 28.56 -5.83
C ASP A 120 4.63 27.54 -5.87
N LEU A 121 3.68 27.70 -4.94
CA LEU A 121 2.50 26.85 -4.80
C LEU A 121 1.70 26.77 -6.09
N LYS A 122 1.78 27.80 -6.95
CA LYS A 122 1.05 27.86 -8.22
C LYS A 122 1.64 26.87 -9.21
N ALA A 123 2.96 26.82 -9.38
CA ALA A 123 3.61 25.86 -10.27
C ALA A 123 3.37 24.40 -9.85
N TYR A 124 3.33 24.13 -8.54
CA TYR A 124 3.00 22.81 -7.99
C TYR A 124 1.52 22.45 -8.26
N ARG A 125 0.59 23.39 -8.08
CA ARG A 125 -0.83 23.20 -8.42
C ARG A 125 -1.03 22.89 -9.90
N GLU A 126 -0.44 23.68 -10.81
CA GLU A 126 -0.57 23.45 -12.26
C GLU A 126 -0.06 22.07 -12.69
N LYS A 127 1.08 21.62 -12.13
CA LYS A 127 1.59 20.26 -12.38
C LYS A 127 0.64 19.20 -11.85
N MET A 128 0.09 19.40 -10.66
CA MET A 128 -0.85 18.47 -10.05
C MET A 128 -2.15 18.39 -10.88
N ASP A 129 -2.68 19.52 -11.33
CA ASP A 129 -3.89 19.59 -12.16
C ASP A 129 -3.70 18.88 -13.51
N LYS A 130 -2.52 19.02 -14.11
CA LYS A 130 -2.17 18.25 -15.32
C LYS A 130 -2.13 16.75 -15.04
N LEU A 131 -1.50 16.32 -13.96
CA LEU A 131 -1.44 14.90 -13.58
C LEU A 131 -2.84 14.34 -13.25
N LYS A 132 -3.72 15.14 -12.64
CA LYS A 132 -5.14 14.81 -12.42
C LYS A 132 -5.88 14.64 -13.75
N ALA A 133 -5.67 15.51 -14.73
CA ALA A 133 -6.28 15.34 -16.04
C ALA A 133 -5.78 14.06 -16.74
N ASP A 134 -4.46 13.82 -16.69
CA ASP A 134 -3.83 12.66 -17.30
C ASP A 134 -4.31 11.34 -16.65
N ILE A 135 -4.46 11.29 -15.33
CA ILE A 135 -4.97 10.09 -14.63
C ILE A 135 -6.43 9.80 -14.98
N ASN A 136 -7.27 10.83 -15.10
CA ASN A 136 -8.68 10.65 -15.47
C ASN A 136 -8.80 10.15 -16.93
N LYS A 137 -7.89 10.60 -17.79
CA LYS A 137 -7.78 10.14 -19.18
C LYS A 137 -7.33 8.69 -19.27
N THR A 138 -6.35 8.26 -18.47
CA THR A 138 -5.92 6.84 -18.45
C THR A 138 -7.03 5.93 -17.93
N LEU A 139 -7.75 6.32 -16.88
CA LEU A 139 -8.91 5.56 -16.39
C LEU A 139 -9.98 5.38 -17.47
N THR A 140 -10.25 6.43 -18.26
CA THR A 140 -11.18 6.34 -19.39
C THR A 140 -10.68 5.37 -20.46
N ARG A 141 -9.38 5.36 -20.75
CA ARG A 141 -8.78 4.38 -21.69
C ARG A 141 -8.87 2.96 -21.16
N MET A 142 -8.61 2.75 -19.88
CA MET A 142 -8.77 1.44 -19.24
C MET A 142 -10.20 0.93 -19.39
N ARG A 143 -11.22 1.76 -19.13
CA ARG A 143 -12.63 1.38 -19.33
C ARG A 143 -12.94 1.01 -20.77
N LYS A 144 -12.47 1.82 -21.74
CA LYS A 144 -12.65 1.53 -23.18
C LYS A 144 -11.98 0.22 -23.57
N ALA A 145 -10.75 -0.02 -23.11
CA ALA A 145 -10.01 -1.25 -23.36
C ALA A 145 -10.72 -2.48 -22.74
N THR A 146 -11.27 -2.35 -21.53
CA THR A 146 -12.13 -3.39 -20.92
C THR A 146 -13.35 -3.69 -21.78
N ALA A 147 -14.05 -2.64 -22.25
CA ALA A 147 -15.25 -2.79 -23.08
C ALA A 147 -14.94 -3.46 -24.43
N SER A 148 -13.78 -3.15 -25.03
CA SER A 148 -13.32 -3.76 -26.28
C SER A 148 -12.56 -5.07 -26.08
N LYS A 149 -12.34 -5.52 -24.83
CA LYS A 149 -11.51 -6.68 -24.45
C LYS A 149 -10.08 -6.62 -25.03
N ASP A 150 -9.55 -5.41 -25.21
CA ASP A 150 -8.20 -5.18 -25.72
C ASP A 150 -7.19 -5.19 -24.56
N GLN A 151 -6.53 -6.32 -24.37
CA GLN A 151 -5.55 -6.50 -23.28
C GLN A 151 -4.30 -5.63 -23.47
N ILE A 152 -3.86 -5.40 -24.71
CA ILE A 152 -2.66 -4.60 -24.98
C ILE A 152 -2.93 -3.13 -24.63
N ALA A 153 -4.09 -2.61 -25.04
CA ALA A 153 -4.51 -1.27 -24.68
C ALA A 153 -4.75 -1.13 -23.17
N MET A 154 -5.24 -2.18 -22.51
CA MET A 154 -5.42 -2.21 -21.06
C MET A 154 -4.08 -2.14 -20.33
N ASP A 155 -3.13 -3.02 -20.65
CA ASP A 155 -1.82 -3.08 -20.01
C ASP A 155 -1.06 -1.75 -20.18
N GLY A 156 -1.10 -1.17 -21.38
CA GLY A 156 -0.52 0.15 -21.63
C GLY A 156 -1.16 1.26 -20.80
N ALA A 157 -2.49 1.23 -20.61
CA ALA A 157 -3.19 2.20 -19.79
C ALA A 157 -2.92 2.02 -18.29
N ILE A 158 -2.73 0.78 -17.82
CA ILE A 158 -2.35 0.46 -16.44
C ILE A 158 -0.95 1.01 -16.12
N GLU A 159 0.03 0.76 -16.99
CA GLU A 159 1.40 1.23 -16.76
C GLU A 159 1.48 2.76 -16.77
N GLU A 160 0.76 3.41 -17.68
CA GLU A 160 0.69 4.86 -17.70
C GLU A 160 0.00 5.43 -16.44
N ASN A 161 -1.09 4.80 -15.98
CA ASN A 161 -1.75 5.17 -14.73
C ASN A 161 -0.79 5.05 -13.52
N ARG A 162 0.03 3.99 -13.48
CA ARG A 162 1.04 3.80 -12.45
C ARG A 162 2.12 4.88 -12.49
N ARG A 163 2.60 5.23 -13.69
CA ARG A 163 3.61 6.28 -13.89
C ARG A 163 3.10 7.64 -13.42
N ILE A 164 1.89 8.02 -13.83
CA ILE A 164 1.26 9.28 -13.42
C ILE A 164 1.08 9.32 -11.90
N SER A 165 0.60 8.22 -11.30
CA SER A 165 0.44 8.13 -9.84
C SER A 165 1.78 8.34 -9.11
N ALA A 166 2.87 7.75 -9.60
CA ALA A 166 4.20 7.93 -9.02
C ALA A 166 4.68 9.38 -9.11
N GLU A 167 4.42 10.07 -10.22
CA GLU A 167 4.73 11.50 -10.38
C GLU A 167 3.92 12.38 -9.42
N MET A 168 2.63 12.06 -9.19
CA MET A 168 1.79 12.77 -8.23
C MET A 168 2.32 12.63 -6.80
N TRP A 169 2.71 11.43 -6.39
CA TRP A 169 3.31 11.18 -5.07
C TRP A 169 4.64 11.91 -4.91
N LYS A 170 5.52 11.85 -5.92
CA LYS A 170 6.78 12.59 -5.90
C LYS A 170 6.56 14.10 -5.74
N LEU A 171 5.61 14.66 -6.50
CA LEU A 171 5.28 16.08 -6.42
C LEU A 171 4.72 16.45 -5.03
N THR A 172 3.93 15.56 -4.45
CA THR A 172 3.36 15.71 -3.10
C THR A 172 4.46 15.71 -2.04
N ASP A 173 5.40 14.78 -2.11
CA ASP A 173 6.51 14.68 -1.15
C ASP A 173 7.44 15.89 -1.23
N GLU A 174 7.74 16.34 -2.45
CA GLU A 174 8.50 17.58 -2.68
C GLU A 174 7.78 18.80 -2.08
N LEU A 175 6.47 18.91 -2.29
CA LEU A 175 5.68 20.01 -1.75
C LEU A 175 5.62 19.96 -0.22
N LYS A 176 5.43 18.78 0.38
CA LYS A 176 5.47 18.60 1.84
C LYS A 176 6.82 18.98 2.42
N ALA A 177 7.92 18.55 1.80
CA ALA A 177 9.27 18.87 2.26
C ALA A 177 9.50 20.39 2.27
N LYS A 178 9.01 21.09 1.25
CA LYS A 178 9.16 22.55 1.12
C LYS A 178 8.14 23.37 1.92
N ASN A 179 6.95 22.83 2.17
CA ASN A 179 5.84 23.55 2.80
C ASN A 179 5.58 23.08 4.26
N LYS A 180 6.64 22.73 5.00
CA LYS A 180 6.55 22.32 6.42
C LYS A 180 5.53 21.20 6.67
N GLY A 181 5.44 20.26 5.73
CA GLY A 181 4.51 19.13 5.76
C GLY A 181 3.06 19.46 5.42
N LYS A 182 2.73 20.73 5.11
CA LYS A 182 1.36 21.15 4.78
C LYS A 182 1.09 20.98 3.29
N LEU A 183 -0.04 20.36 2.98
CA LEU A 183 -0.60 20.34 1.63
C LEU A 183 -1.83 21.25 1.57
N PRO A 184 -2.18 21.77 0.38
CA PRO A 184 -3.49 22.36 0.15
C PRO A 184 -4.62 21.34 0.37
N ASP A 185 -5.77 21.81 0.85
CA ASP A 185 -6.94 20.96 1.10
C ASP A 185 -7.50 20.34 -0.20
N ASP A 186 -7.37 21.05 -1.31
CA ASP A 186 -7.82 20.65 -2.66
C ASP A 186 -6.77 19.82 -3.43
N TRP A 187 -5.66 19.45 -2.79
CA TRP A 187 -4.51 18.85 -3.46
C TRP A 187 -4.84 17.53 -4.18
N TRP A 188 -5.64 16.67 -3.57
CA TRP A 188 -6.09 15.38 -4.16
C TRP A 188 -7.51 15.43 -4.73
N GLU A 189 -8.17 16.58 -4.63
CA GLU A 189 -9.55 16.71 -5.09
C GLU A 189 -9.62 16.53 -6.62
N GLY A 190 -10.56 15.70 -7.11
CA GLY A 190 -10.76 15.49 -8.56
C GLY A 190 -10.01 14.29 -9.15
N VAL A 191 -9.10 13.67 -8.40
CA VAL A 191 -8.43 12.43 -8.82
C VAL A 191 -9.45 11.30 -8.89
N GLY A 192 -9.47 10.58 -10.02
CA GLY A 192 -10.37 9.44 -10.21
C GLY A 192 -11.80 9.82 -10.58
N ARG A 193 -12.12 11.12 -10.69
CA ARG A 193 -13.39 11.58 -11.25
C ARG A 193 -13.30 11.56 -12.78
N GLU A 194 -14.26 10.92 -13.44
CA GLU A 194 -14.37 11.05 -14.89
C GLU A 194 -14.59 12.53 -15.23
N GLU A 195 -13.85 13.05 -16.21
CA GLU A 195 -14.38 14.20 -16.97
C GLU A 195 -15.70 13.72 -17.55
N SER A 196 -16.80 14.17 -16.95
CA SER A 196 -18.13 13.95 -17.47
C SER A 196 -18.08 14.36 -18.93
N ALA A 197 -18.32 13.41 -19.84
CA ALA A 197 -18.41 13.69 -21.26
C ALA A 197 -19.38 14.86 -21.42
N THR A 198 -18.83 16.06 -21.69
CA THR A 198 -19.65 17.22 -22.02
C THR A 198 -20.45 16.83 -23.27
N PRO A 199 -21.79 16.99 -23.23
CA PRO A 199 -22.67 16.62 -24.34
C PRO A 199 -22.40 17.43 -25.61
#